data_AF-A0A138ATX0-F1
#
_entry.id   AF-A0A138ATX0-F1
#
_cell.length_a   1.000
_cell.length_b   1.000
_cell.length_c   1.000
_cell.angle_alpha   90.00
_cell.angle_beta   90.00
_cell.angle_gamma   90.00
#
_symmetry.space_group_name_H-M   'P 1'
#
loop_
_entity.id
_entity.type
_entity.pdbx_description
1 polymer ?
#
loop_
_entity_poly.entity_id
_entity_poly.type
_entity_poly.pdbx_seq_one_letter_code
_entity_poly.pdbx_strand_id
1 'polypeptide(L)'
;MASTSRASTSAKKSTKPSPKDVPAPLVQEFRKLFDAAKKAKDDQGRQISAAKWGVYGFFDYDGEPIYVGQTSEKLSTRLNRHLTNQRTDAVAMRILDIFEVAELRMWPLWDLQNMPAKDKPTKRLLDAYEYSAYLEAIADSKFGAILNEKIPPLSDPIELPQAYTFPLISEKTRAERGHADVRIARRAETISRLAAVAHERGEVSDGLRRVLVIQAVRLAYISAVRLAEVEGRPEPDAAAISVEGLVGTVLYEPSDPDGKNRDEDE
;
A
#
# COMPACT_ATOMS: atom_id res chain seq x y z
N MET A 1 56.37 11.70 42.69
CA MET A 1 55.11 12.44 42.46
C MET A 1 54.28 11.64 41.46
N ALA A 2 53.42 10.74 41.94
CA ALA A 2 52.53 9.96 41.08
C ALA A 2 51.17 10.69 41.00
N SER A 3 50.78 11.11 39.79
CA SER A 3 49.46 11.71 39.54
C SER A 3 48.44 10.60 39.34
N THR A 4 47.54 10.42 40.30
CA THR A 4 46.38 9.53 40.19
C THR A 4 45.20 10.31 39.65
N SER A 5 45.08 10.41 38.32
CA SER A 5 43.83 10.85 37.70
C SER A 5 42.78 9.75 37.81
N ARG A 6 41.86 9.86 38.78
CA ARG A 6 40.62 9.08 38.78
C ARG A 6 39.69 9.64 37.72
N ALA A 7 39.56 8.94 36.60
CA ALA A 7 38.47 9.19 35.66
C ALA A 7 37.14 8.83 36.34
N SER A 8 36.33 9.83 36.67
CA SER A 8 34.97 9.60 37.15
C SER A 8 34.07 9.24 35.97
N THR A 9 33.94 7.95 35.67
CA THR A 9 32.85 7.45 34.84
C THR A 9 31.56 7.49 35.66
N SER A 10 30.93 8.67 35.72
CA SER A 10 29.53 8.78 36.12
C SER A 10 28.68 8.12 35.06
N ALA A 11 28.56 6.79 35.12
CA ALA A 11 27.61 6.03 34.32
C ALA A 11 26.20 6.46 34.74
N LYS A 12 25.60 7.41 33.99
CA LYS A 12 24.16 7.65 34.06
C LYS A 12 23.48 6.31 33.82
N LYS A 13 22.68 5.84 34.78
CA LYS A 13 21.79 4.68 34.60
C LYS A 13 20.90 4.97 33.39
N SER A 14 21.23 4.39 32.24
CA SER A 14 20.41 4.48 31.04
C SER A 14 19.13 3.68 31.28
N THR A 15 18.00 4.37 31.42
CA THR A 15 16.69 3.71 31.47
C THR A 15 16.41 3.03 30.13
N LYS A 16 15.92 1.78 30.16
CA LYS A 16 15.53 1.04 28.96
C LYS A 16 14.53 1.90 28.15
N PRO A 17 14.75 2.14 26.86
CA PRO A 17 13.82 2.93 26.04
C PRO A 17 12.45 2.24 25.98
N SER A 18 11.38 3.04 25.93
CA SER A 18 10.03 2.49 25.79
C SER A 18 9.89 1.81 24.42
N PRO A 19 9.07 0.74 24.28
CA PRO A 19 8.88 0.09 22.98
C PRO A 19 8.39 1.01 21.85
N LYS A 20 7.79 2.16 22.20
CA LYS A 20 7.32 3.17 21.24
C LYS A 20 8.44 4.06 20.71
N ASP A 21 9.54 4.20 21.46
CA ASP A 21 10.66 5.08 21.13
C ASP A 21 11.81 4.35 20.42
N VAL A 22 11.76 3.01 20.38
CA VAL A 22 12.76 2.16 19.72
C VAL A 22 12.74 2.26 18.17
N PRO A 23 11.58 2.30 17.49
CA PRO A 23 11.55 2.39 16.03
C PRO A 23 12.15 3.69 15.50
N ALA A 24 12.61 3.71 14.24
CA ALA A 24 13.09 4.93 13.59
C ALA A 24 12.03 6.06 13.61
N PRO A 25 12.42 7.34 13.66
CA PRO A 25 11.48 8.47 13.77
C PRO A 25 10.35 8.44 12.72
N LEU A 26 10.67 8.10 11.47
CA LEU A 26 9.68 7.97 10.39
C LEU A 26 8.62 6.88 10.68
N VAL A 27 9.00 5.80 11.39
CA VAL A 27 8.09 4.72 11.75
C VAL A 27 7.17 5.17 12.89
N GLN A 28 7.71 5.93 13.85
CA GLN A 28 6.91 6.50 14.93
C GLN A 28 5.89 7.50 14.37
N GLU A 29 6.32 8.35 13.43
CA GLU A 29 5.45 9.33 12.77
C GLU A 29 4.35 8.66 11.95
N PHE A 30 4.70 7.67 11.12
CA PHE A 30 3.73 6.86 10.39
C PHE A 30 2.68 6.25 11.34
N ARG A 31 3.12 5.63 12.44
CA ARG A 31 2.21 5.03 13.43
C ARG A 31 1.28 6.07 14.03
N LYS A 32 1.78 7.27 14.34
CA LYS A 32 0.96 8.38 14.86
C LYS A 32 -0.11 8.81 13.86
N LEU A 33 0.25 8.99 12.60
CA LEU A 33 -0.68 9.39 11.53
C LEU A 33 -1.69 8.29 11.24
N PHE A 34 -1.26 7.04 11.17
CA PHE A 34 -2.13 5.90 10.99
C PHE A 34 -3.10 5.70 12.17
N ASP A 35 -2.65 5.93 13.41
CA ASP A 35 -3.53 5.92 14.58
C ASP A 35 -4.55 7.07 14.55
N ALA A 36 -4.17 8.24 14.03
CA ALA A 36 -5.10 9.35 13.82
C ALA A 36 -6.14 9.00 12.74
N ALA A 37 -5.72 8.45 11.61
CA ALA A 37 -6.60 7.99 10.53
C ALA A 37 -7.62 6.94 11.03
N LYS A 38 -7.18 5.98 11.84
CA LYS A 38 -8.10 5.00 12.46
C LYS A 38 -9.10 5.64 13.40
N LYS A 39 -8.75 6.71 14.13
CA LYS A 39 -9.64 7.38 15.08
C LYS A 39 -10.55 8.43 14.43
N ALA A 40 -10.33 8.74 13.15
CA ALA A 40 -11.15 9.67 12.42
C ALA A 40 -12.61 9.23 12.42
N LYS A 41 -13.49 10.22 12.51
CA LYS A 41 -14.93 10.03 12.54
C LYS A 41 -15.57 10.66 11.33
N ASP A 42 -16.66 10.06 10.87
CA ASP A 42 -17.53 10.68 9.87
C ASP A 42 -18.44 11.75 10.49
N ASP A 43 -19.27 12.35 9.63
CA ASP A 43 -20.29 13.33 9.97
C ASP A 43 -21.30 12.86 11.02
N GLN A 44 -21.54 11.55 11.11
CA GLN A 44 -22.41 10.91 12.10
C GLN A 44 -21.66 10.53 13.40
N GLY A 45 -20.37 10.87 13.51
CA GLY A 45 -19.56 10.57 14.69
C GLY A 45 -19.12 9.10 14.80
N ARG A 46 -19.35 8.28 13.76
CA ARG A 46 -18.89 6.89 13.67
C ARG A 46 -17.42 6.88 13.32
N GLN A 47 -16.64 6.04 13.99
CA GLN A 47 -15.23 5.87 13.64
C GLN A 47 -15.13 5.17 12.28
N ILE A 48 -14.56 5.83 11.27
CA ILE A 48 -14.57 5.35 9.87
C ILE A 48 -13.95 3.95 9.75
N SER A 49 -12.80 3.74 10.39
CA SER A 49 -12.13 2.44 10.36
C SER A 49 -12.86 1.33 11.13
N ALA A 50 -13.94 1.65 11.86
CA ALA A 50 -14.72 0.66 12.61
C ALA A 50 -15.79 -0.03 11.75
N ALA A 51 -16.00 0.41 10.51
CA ALA A 51 -16.87 -0.27 9.55
C ALA A 51 -16.41 -1.72 9.37
N LYS A 52 -17.34 -2.66 9.55
CA LYS A 52 -17.11 -4.10 9.36
C LYS A 52 -16.82 -4.38 7.89
N TRP A 53 -17.60 -3.77 7.01
CA TRP A 53 -17.47 -3.87 5.56
C TRP A 53 -16.89 -2.59 5.01
N GLY A 54 -15.96 -2.72 4.06
CA GLY A 54 -15.37 -1.55 3.43
C GLY A 54 -14.36 -1.90 2.36
N VAL A 55 -14.08 -0.91 1.53
CA VAL A 55 -12.97 -0.90 0.57
C VAL A 55 -11.93 0.10 1.04
N TYR A 56 -10.66 -0.14 0.71
CA TYR A 56 -9.56 0.76 1.01
C TYR A 56 -8.56 0.79 -0.14
N GLY A 57 -7.84 1.90 -0.25
CA GLY A 57 -6.83 2.13 -1.28
C GLY A 57 -5.56 2.75 -0.69
N PHE A 58 -4.42 2.41 -1.29
CA PHE A 58 -3.11 2.97 -0.94
C PHE A 58 -2.56 3.78 -2.12
N PHE A 59 -1.94 4.91 -1.82
CA PHE A 59 -1.40 5.84 -2.82
C PHE A 59 0.03 6.26 -2.44
N ASP A 60 0.86 6.55 -3.43
CA ASP A 60 2.26 6.91 -3.22
C ASP A 60 2.49 8.42 -2.99
N TYR A 61 3.77 8.81 -2.95
CA TYR A 61 4.19 10.19 -2.70
C TYR A 61 3.72 11.18 -3.78
N ASP A 62 3.31 10.69 -4.95
CA ASP A 62 2.84 11.52 -6.06
C ASP A 62 1.31 11.41 -6.24
N GLY A 63 0.63 10.71 -5.32
CA GLY A 63 -0.79 10.41 -5.45
C GLY A 63 -1.10 9.27 -6.42
N GLU A 64 -0.08 8.54 -6.90
CA GLU A 64 -0.28 7.42 -7.82
C GLU A 64 -0.95 6.25 -7.06
N PRO A 65 -2.05 5.68 -7.56
CA PRO A 65 -2.68 4.50 -6.98
C PRO A 65 -1.72 3.31 -6.95
N ILE A 66 -1.69 2.62 -5.81
CA ILE A 66 -0.78 1.49 -5.58
C ILE A 66 -1.57 0.18 -5.50
N TYR A 67 -2.63 0.15 -4.71
CA TYR A 67 -3.36 -1.07 -4.36
C TYR A 67 -4.78 -0.72 -3.90
N VAL A 68 -5.73 -1.58 -4.24
CA VAL A 68 -7.11 -1.54 -3.74
C VAL A 68 -7.45 -2.88 -3.10
N GLY A 69 -8.18 -2.87 -1.99
CA GLY A 69 -8.67 -4.10 -1.39
C GLY A 69 -9.96 -3.91 -0.62
N GLN A 70 -10.61 -5.03 -0.31
CA GLN A 70 -11.83 -5.06 0.49
C GLN A 70 -11.67 -5.79 1.84
N THR A 71 -12.69 -5.66 2.70
CA THR A 71 -12.83 -6.46 3.92
C THR A 71 -14.29 -6.60 4.34
N SER A 72 -14.61 -7.74 4.95
CA SER A 72 -15.87 -8.04 5.66
C SER A 72 -15.67 -8.29 7.17
N GLU A 73 -14.44 -8.10 7.67
CA GLU A 73 -14.05 -8.31 9.06
C GLU A 73 -14.10 -6.99 9.84
N LYS A 74 -13.29 -6.01 9.42
CA LYS A 74 -13.28 -4.60 9.84
C LYS A 74 -12.16 -3.88 9.09
N LEU A 75 -12.40 -2.64 8.63
CA LEU A 75 -11.36 -1.81 8.01
C LEU A 75 -10.11 -1.71 8.88
N SER A 76 -10.24 -1.41 10.17
CA SER A 76 -9.09 -1.33 11.07
C SER A 76 -8.29 -2.62 11.15
N THR A 77 -8.94 -3.79 11.15
CA THR A 77 -8.24 -5.07 11.26
C THR A 77 -7.44 -5.35 9.99
N ARG A 78 -8.07 -5.15 8.83
CA ARG A 78 -7.43 -5.32 7.52
C ARG A 78 -6.26 -4.35 7.33
N LEU A 79 -6.46 -3.08 7.66
CA LEU A 79 -5.43 -2.05 7.55
C LEU A 79 -4.24 -2.32 8.49
N ASN A 80 -4.48 -2.79 9.72
CA ASN A 80 -3.38 -3.18 10.60
C ASN A 80 -2.58 -4.37 10.03
N ARG A 81 -3.25 -5.34 9.39
CA ARG A 81 -2.57 -6.47 8.74
C ARG A 81 -1.61 -6.00 7.64
N HIS A 82 -2.04 -5.06 6.80
CA HIS A 82 -1.20 -4.52 5.72
C HIS A 82 -0.11 -3.58 6.22
N LEU A 83 -0.47 -2.60 7.05
CA LEU A 83 0.39 -1.46 7.35
C LEU A 83 1.25 -1.63 8.61
N THR A 84 0.85 -2.52 9.53
CA THR A 84 1.62 -2.79 10.76
C THR A 84 2.37 -4.12 10.71
N ASN A 85 1.74 -5.22 10.25
CA ASN A 85 2.38 -6.55 10.32
C ASN A 85 3.52 -6.70 9.30
N GLN A 86 3.42 -6.06 8.13
CA GLN A 86 4.47 -6.14 7.11
C GLN A 86 5.72 -5.30 7.45
N ARG A 87 5.71 -4.46 8.49
CA ARG A 87 6.93 -3.82 9.02
C ARG A 87 7.65 -4.65 10.11
N THR A 88 7.01 -5.73 10.60
CA THR A 88 7.53 -6.60 11.68
C THR A 88 7.91 -7.99 11.23
N ASP A 89 7.46 -8.46 10.06
CA ASP A 89 7.71 -9.82 9.62
C ASP A 89 8.77 -9.90 8.51
N ALA A 90 9.77 -10.75 8.72
CA ALA A 90 10.79 -11.09 7.72
C ALA A 90 10.23 -12.01 6.62
N VAL A 91 9.00 -12.51 6.79
CA VAL A 91 8.41 -13.58 5.96
C VAL A 91 7.09 -13.17 5.27
N ALA A 92 6.40 -12.11 5.73
CA ALA A 92 5.16 -11.66 5.09
C ALA A 92 5.42 -11.10 3.68
N MET A 93 4.67 -11.60 2.70
CA MET A 93 4.77 -11.29 1.27
C MET A 93 4.92 -9.78 0.99
N ARG A 94 6.18 -9.33 0.85
CA ARG A 94 6.60 -7.94 0.57
C ARG A 94 6.35 -7.54 -0.89
N ILE A 95 5.16 -7.83 -1.38
CA ILE A 95 4.71 -7.45 -2.73
C ILE A 95 4.57 -5.92 -2.79
N LEU A 96 4.18 -5.33 -1.67
CA LEU A 96 3.99 -3.90 -1.51
C LEU A 96 5.12 -3.27 -0.68
N ASP A 97 5.70 -2.19 -1.20
CA ASP A 97 6.58 -1.32 -0.44
C ASP A 97 5.77 -0.35 0.43
N ILE A 98 5.59 -0.69 1.71
CA ILE A 98 4.83 0.14 2.67
C ILE A 98 5.48 1.51 2.88
N PHE A 99 6.78 1.66 2.65
CA PHE A 99 7.43 2.96 2.77
C PHE A 99 7.10 3.89 1.60
N GLU A 100 6.55 3.33 0.52
CA GLU A 100 6.03 4.07 -0.61
C GLU A 100 4.60 4.57 -0.37
N VAL A 101 3.84 3.95 0.53
CA VAL A 101 2.47 4.35 0.86
C VAL A 101 2.47 5.67 1.64
N ALA A 102 2.04 6.75 0.98
CA ALA A 102 1.94 8.08 1.55
C ALA A 102 0.51 8.42 2.01
N GLU A 103 -0.51 7.82 1.39
CA GLU A 103 -1.91 8.11 1.70
C GLU A 103 -2.77 6.85 1.74
N LEU A 104 -3.80 6.90 2.60
CA LEU A 104 -4.83 5.89 2.75
C LEU A 104 -6.18 6.49 2.35
N ARG A 105 -6.92 5.80 1.48
CA ARG A 105 -8.33 6.10 1.21
C ARG A 105 -9.21 4.98 1.77
N MET A 106 -10.32 5.31 2.40
CA MET A 106 -11.30 4.36 2.95
C MET A 106 -12.70 4.68 2.45
N TRP A 107 -13.43 3.64 2.06
CA TRP A 107 -14.84 3.66 1.69
C TRP A 107 -15.62 2.74 2.64
N PRO A 108 -16.13 3.25 3.77
CA PRO A 108 -16.90 2.45 4.72
C PRO A 108 -18.28 2.09 4.15
N LEU A 109 -18.65 0.82 4.20
CA LEU A 109 -19.93 0.32 3.69
C LEU A 109 -20.91 0.10 4.84
N TRP A 110 -21.37 1.22 5.42
CA TRP A 110 -22.22 1.21 6.62
C TRP A 110 -23.54 0.48 6.43
N ASP A 111 -24.11 0.50 5.23
CA ASP A 111 -25.37 -0.21 4.92
C ASP A 111 -25.22 -1.74 5.02
N LEU A 112 -23.99 -2.26 4.92
CA LEU A 112 -23.68 -3.68 5.07
C LEU A 112 -23.31 -4.06 6.51
N GLN A 113 -23.22 -3.11 7.45
CA GLN A 113 -22.64 -3.30 8.78
C GLN A 113 -23.23 -4.51 9.54
N ASN A 114 -24.54 -4.76 9.38
CA ASN A 114 -25.26 -5.84 10.07
C ASN A 114 -25.38 -7.12 9.24
N MET A 115 -24.87 -7.15 8.01
CA MET A 115 -24.97 -8.30 7.12
C MET A 115 -24.00 -9.43 7.54
N PRO A 116 -24.40 -10.71 7.43
CA PRO A 116 -23.53 -11.85 7.68
C PRO A 116 -22.37 -11.92 6.68
N ALA A 117 -21.16 -12.22 7.14
CA ALA A 117 -19.97 -12.29 6.27
C ALA A 117 -20.07 -13.37 5.18
N LYS A 118 -20.82 -14.44 5.45
CA LYS A 118 -21.02 -15.58 4.55
C LYS A 118 -22.24 -15.42 3.61
N ASP A 119 -22.92 -14.28 3.68
CA ASP A 119 -24.07 -14.02 2.81
C ASP A 119 -23.60 -13.74 1.38
N LYS A 120 -23.97 -14.61 0.44
CA LYS A 120 -23.50 -14.54 -0.96
C LYS A 120 -23.92 -13.24 -1.67
N PRO A 121 -25.17 -12.76 -1.56
CA PRO A 121 -25.56 -11.45 -2.11
C PRO A 121 -24.72 -10.30 -1.55
N THR A 122 -24.51 -10.24 -0.22
CA THR A 122 -23.67 -9.20 0.39
C THR A 122 -22.23 -9.27 -0.11
N LYS A 123 -21.67 -10.47 -0.28
CA LYS A 123 -20.31 -10.65 -0.82
C LYS A 123 -20.20 -10.13 -2.26
N ARG A 124 -21.16 -10.45 -3.13
CA ARG A 124 -21.20 -9.92 -4.50
C ARG A 124 -21.28 -8.40 -4.54
N LEU A 125 -22.04 -7.81 -3.63
CA LEU A 125 -22.12 -6.34 -3.53
C LEU A 125 -20.79 -5.75 -3.06
N LEU A 126 -20.11 -6.38 -2.09
CA LEU A 126 -18.76 -5.99 -1.69
C LEU A 126 -17.77 -6.09 -2.87
N ASP A 127 -17.81 -7.19 -3.63
CA ASP A 127 -16.97 -7.39 -4.83
C ASP A 127 -17.21 -6.28 -5.87
N ALA A 128 -18.46 -5.84 -6.06
CA ALA A 128 -18.79 -4.72 -6.95
C ALA A 128 -18.21 -3.38 -6.45
N TYR A 129 -18.22 -3.11 -5.15
CA TYR A 129 -17.56 -1.92 -4.59
C TYR A 129 -16.04 -1.98 -4.78
N GLU A 130 -15.41 -3.14 -4.54
CA GLU A 130 -13.97 -3.30 -4.76
C GLU A 130 -13.61 -3.14 -6.24
N TYR A 131 -14.37 -3.75 -7.14
CA TYR A 131 -14.16 -3.63 -8.58
C TYR A 131 -14.32 -2.19 -9.06
N SER A 132 -15.29 -1.45 -8.53
CA SER A 132 -15.49 -0.03 -8.87
C SER A 132 -14.31 0.85 -8.41
N ALA A 133 -13.82 0.65 -7.18
CA ALA A 133 -12.64 1.34 -6.68
C ALA A 133 -11.37 0.93 -7.44
N TYR A 134 -11.29 -0.32 -7.88
CA TYR A 134 -10.19 -0.83 -8.69
C TYR A 134 -10.16 -0.19 -10.08
N LEU A 135 -11.31 -0.02 -10.73
CA LEU A 135 -11.42 0.68 -12.01
C LEU A 135 -11.07 2.18 -11.88
N GLU A 136 -11.55 2.85 -10.82
CA GLU A 136 -11.16 4.24 -10.52
C GLU A 136 -9.63 4.34 -10.36
N ALA A 137 -9.03 3.43 -9.59
CA ALA A 137 -7.58 3.41 -9.38
C ALA A 137 -6.77 3.10 -10.66
N ILE A 138 -7.29 2.27 -11.57
CA ILE A 138 -6.66 2.04 -12.88
C ILE A 138 -6.76 3.29 -13.75
N ALA A 139 -7.92 3.94 -13.79
CA ALA A 139 -8.15 5.13 -14.60
C ALA A 139 -7.28 6.32 -14.12
N ASP A 140 -7.11 6.45 -12.81
CA ASP A 140 -6.27 7.49 -12.19
C ASP A 140 -4.77 7.17 -12.26
N SER A 141 -4.40 5.92 -12.56
CA SER A 141 -3.00 5.51 -12.65
C SER A 141 -2.34 6.04 -13.91
N LYS A 142 -1.17 6.69 -13.77
CA LYS A 142 -0.32 7.08 -14.91
C LYS A 142 0.06 5.89 -15.81
N PHE A 143 0.02 4.68 -15.27
CA PHE A 143 0.43 3.45 -15.93
C PHE A 143 -0.74 2.61 -16.43
N GLY A 144 -1.99 3.02 -16.14
CA GLY A 144 -3.18 2.22 -16.38
C GLY A 144 -3.16 0.88 -15.63
N ALA A 145 -2.42 0.78 -14.52
CA ALA A 145 -2.25 -0.46 -13.77
C ALA A 145 -1.75 -0.24 -12.32
N ILE A 146 -2.24 -1.07 -11.41
CA ILE A 146 -1.86 -1.08 -9.98
C ILE A 146 -1.32 -2.45 -9.54
N LEU A 147 -0.84 -2.55 -8.31
CA LEU A 147 -0.04 -3.67 -7.82
C LEU A 147 -0.85 -4.80 -7.16
N ASN A 148 -2.13 -4.93 -7.51
CA ASN A 148 -2.96 -6.03 -7.06
C ASN A 148 -2.47 -7.35 -7.68
N GLU A 149 -2.07 -8.31 -6.86
CA GLU A 149 -1.75 -9.67 -7.32
C GLU A 149 -3.00 -10.34 -7.90
N LYS A 150 -4.14 -10.25 -7.18
CA LYS A 150 -5.43 -10.73 -7.66
C LYS A 150 -6.31 -9.58 -8.10
N ILE A 151 -6.77 -9.65 -9.34
CA ILE A 151 -7.76 -8.73 -9.89
C ILE A 151 -9.12 -9.03 -9.22
N PRO A 152 -9.87 -8.00 -8.76
CA PRO A 152 -11.20 -8.22 -8.20
C PRO A 152 -12.14 -8.91 -9.22
N PRO A 153 -13.13 -9.69 -8.74
CA PRO A 153 -14.11 -10.34 -9.61
C PRO A 153 -14.80 -9.31 -10.51
N LEU A 154 -14.93 -9.65 -11.79
CA LEU A 154 -15.63 -8.83 -12.76
C LEU A 154 -17.07 -8.59 -12.26
N SER A 155 -17.41 -7.31 -12.10
CA SER A 155 -18.71 -6.88 -11.57
C SER A 155 -19.20 -5.67 -12.35
N ASP A 156 -20.51 -5.42 -12.34
CA ASP A 156 -21.04 -4.17 -12.86
C ASP A 156 -20.57 -3.00 -11.95
N PRO A 157 -19.95 -1.94 -12.51
CA PRO A 157 -19.51 -0.80 -11.71
C PRO A 157 -20.68 -0.13 -11.00
N ILE A 158 -20.46 0.25 -9.74
CA ILE A 158 -21.41 0.93 -8.89
C ILE A 158 -20.81 2.21 -8.32
N GLU A 159 -21.67 3.13 -7.89
CA GLU A 159 -21.22 4.37 -7.24
C GLU A 159 -20.57 4.03 -5.89
N LEU A 160 -19.33 4.49 -5.70
CA LEU A 160 -18.64 4.36 -4.42
C LEU A 160 -19.24 5.32 -3.40
N PRO A 161 -19.33 4.94 -2.11
CA PRO A 161 -19.77 5.85 -1.07
C PRO A 161 -18.73 6.96 -0.85
N GLN A 162 -18.99 7.86 0.11
CA GLN A 162 -18.03 8.87 0.52
C GLN A 162 -16.65 8.26 0.83
N ALA A 163 -15.63 8.73 0.11
CA ALA A 163 -14.24 8.41 0.37
C ALA A 163 -13.68 9.26 1.52
N TYR A 164 -12.85 8.67 2.35
CA TYR A 164 -12.09 9.36 3.39
C TYR A 164 -10.60 9.16 3.17
N THR A 165 -9.88 10.23 2.85
CA THR A 165 -8.42 10.19 2.59
C THR A 165 -7.63 10.74 3.77
N PHE A 166 -6.56 10.05 4.12
CA PHE A 166 -5.68 10.37 5.23
C PHE A 166 -4.20 10.32 4.81
N PRO A 167 -3.41 11.36 5.09
CA PRO A 167 -1.97 11.27 4.94
C PRO A 167 -1.38 10.33 5.99
N LEU A 168 -0.49 9.44 5.56
CA LEU A 168 0.27 8.52 6.41
C LEU A 168 1.73 8.94 6.62
N ILE A 169 2.17 9.99 5.92
CA ILE A 169 3.47 10.63 6.08
C ILE A 169 3.31 12.13 6.32
N SER A 170 4.24 12.75 7.05
CA SER A 170 4.26 14.21 7.19
C SER A 170 4.93 14.90 5.99
N GLU A 171 4.76 16.21 5.90
CA GLU A 171 5.51 17.04 4.95
C GLU A 171 7.02 16.89 5.11
N LYS A 172 7.51 16.74 6.35
CA LYS A 172 8.93 16.50 6.62
C LYS A 172 9.39 15.17 6.01
N THR A 173 8.68 14.08 6.29
CA THR A 173 9.01 12.77 5.70
C THR A 173 8.87 12.81 4.18
N ARG A 174 7.88 13.52 3.65
CA ARG A 174 7.71 13.73 2.21
C ARG A 174 8.92 14.43 1.59
N ALA A 175 9.44 15.48 2.21
CA ALA A 175 10.65 16.18 1.74
C ALA A 175 11.92 15.31 1.84
N GLU A 176 12.10 14.57 2.94
CA GLU A 176 13.31 13.76 3.16
C GLU A 176 13.34 12.46 2.36
N ARG A 177 12.18 11.81 2.16
CA ARG A 177 12.06 10.47 1.57
C ARG A 177 11.39 10.44 0.20
N GLY A 178 10.77 11.54 -0.20
CA GLY A 178 10.15 11.70 -1.52
C GLY A 178 11.15 11.95 -2.65
N HIS A 179 12.42 12.24 -2.33
CA HIS A 179 13.47 12.44 -3.33
C HIS A 179 13.57 11.24 -4.28
N ALA A 180 13.61 11.50 -5.60
CA ALA A 180 13.55 10.47 -6.63
C ALA A 180 14.64 9.39 -6.45
N ASP A 181 15.90 9.77 -6.24
CA ASP A 181 17.00 8.81 -6.03
C ASP A 181 16.78 7.88 -4.82
N VAL A 182 16.13 8.37 -3.74
CA VAL A 182 15.81 7.55 -2.57
C VAL A 182 14.72 6.53 -2.91
N ARG A 183 13.72 6.94 -3.72
CA ARG A 183 12.63 6.07 -4.17
C ARG A 183 13.09 5.07 -5.24
N ILE A 184 13.98 5.47 -6.16
CA ILE A 184 14.63 4.60 -7.15
C ILE A 184 15.36 3.45 -6.44
N ALA A 185 16.23 3.77 -5.47
CA ALA A 185 16.99 2.76 -4.73
C ALA A 185 16.06 1.75 -4.03
N ARG A 186 14.99 2.25 -3.40
CA ARG A 186 14.03 1.42 -2.67
C ARG A 186 13.20 0.53 -3.60
N ARG A 187 12.71 1.08 -4.72
CA ARG A 187 11.95 0.32 -5.73
C ARG A 187 12.82 -0.77 -6.37
N ALA A 188 14.09 -0.48 -6.63
CA ALA A 188 15.04 -1.48 -7.11
C ALA A 188 15.24 -2.62 -6.10
N GLU A 189 15.35 -2.33 -4.80
CA GLU A 189 15.42 -3.34 -3.74
C GLU A 189 14.13 -4.19 -3.70
N THR A 190 12.95 -3.56 -3.76
CA THR A 190 11.66 -4.27 -3.77
C THR A 190 11.55 -5.23 -4.95
N ILE A 191 11.90 -4.79 -6.16
CA ILE A 191 11.90 -5.64 -7.37
C ILE A 191 12.87 -6.80 -7.21
N SER A 192 14.10 -6.53 -6.73
CA SER A 192 15.10 -7.56 -6.49
C SER A 192 14.59 -8.64 -5.54
N ARG A 193 13.95 -8.23 -4.44
CA ARG A 193 13.37 -9.16 -3.46
C ARG A 193 12.17 -9.92 -4.00
N LEU A 194 11.30 -9.26 -4.76
CA LEU A 194 10.16 -9.91 -5.40
C LEU A 194 10.61 -11.00 -6.39
N ALA A 195 11.64 -10.71 -7.18
CA ALA A 195 12.24 -11.69 -8.09
C ALA A 195 12.87 -12.87 -7.33
N ALA A 196 13.56 -12.61 -6.22
CA ALA A 196 14.12 -13.66 -5.36
C ALA A 196 13.02 -14.57 -4.78
N VAL A 197 11.95 -13.99 -4.23
CA VAL A 197 10.79 -14.74 -3.71
C VAL A 197 10.15 -15.61 -4.80
N ALA A 198 10.01 -15.06 -6.01
CA ALA A 198 9.46 -15.80 -7.14
C ALA A 198 10.36 -16.97 -7.58
N HIS A 199 11.67 -16.86 -7.38
CA HIS A 199 12.60 -17.96 -7.64
C HIS A 199 12.56 -19.02 -6.53
N GLU A 200 12.64 -18.59 -5.26
CA GLU A 200 12.68 -19.45 -4.08
C GLU A 200 11.44 -20.33 -3.94
N ARG A 201 10.26 -19.80 -4.30
CA ARG A 201 8.99 -20.52 -4.23
C ARG A 201 8.74 -21.45 -5.42
N GLY A 202 9.51 -21.33 -6.49
CA GLY A 202 9.34 -22.09 -7.73
C GLY A 202 8.10 -21.66 -8.51
N GLU A 203 6.92 -22.07 -8.05
CA GLU A 203 5.62 -21.71 -8.62
C GLU A 203 5.05 -20.47 -7.91
N VAL A 204 4.76 -19.42 -8.68
CA VAL A 204 4.09 -18.21 -8.22
C VAL A 204 2.95 -17.88 -9.16
N SER A 205 1.96 -17.14 -8.66
CA SER A 205 0.81 -16.73 -9.47
C SER A 205 1.24 -15.85 -10.66
N ASP A 206 0.44 -15.88 -11.73
CA ASP A 206 0.58 -14.96 -12.86
C ASP A 206 0.44 -13.50 -12.41
N GLY A 207 -0.40 -13.26 -11.40
CA GLY A 207 -0.56 -11.98 -10.73
C GLY A 207 0.74 -11.44 -10.16
N LEU A 208 1.54 -12.28 -9.48
CA LEU A 208 2.82 -11.86 -8.92
C LEU A 208 3.83 -11.50 -10.01
N ARG A 209 3.87 -12.29 -11.10
CA ARG A 209 4.72 -12.03 -12.28
C ARG A 209 4.34 -10.70 -12.94
N ARG A 210 3.04 -10.42 -13.07
CA ARG A 210 2.49 -9.16 -13.57
C ARG A 210 2.90 -7.97 -12.69
N VAL A 211 2.75 -8.10 -11.37
CA VAL A 211 3.18 -7.07 -10.41
C VAL A 211 4.68 -6.77 -10.55
N LEU A 212 5.52 -7.78 -10.76
CA LEU A 212 6.96 -7.59 -11.00
C LEU A 212 7.22 -6.70 -12.24
N VAL A 213 6.50 -6.93 -13.34
CA VAL A 213 6.60 -6.12 -14.55
C VAL A 213 6.13 -4.69 -14.31
N ILE A 214 4.97 -4.50 -13.67
CA ILE A 214 4.44 -3.15 -13.37
C ILE A 214 5.43 -2.37 -12.49
N GLN A 215 6.02 -3.02 -11.48
CA GLN A 215 7.05 -2.38 -10.65
C GLN A 215 8.29 -1.98 -11.46
N ALA A 216 8.74 -2.82 -12.41
CA ALA A 216 9.85 -2.48 -13.29
C ALA A 216 9.54 -1.27 -14.19
N VAL A 217 8.31 -1.17 -14.71
CA VAL A 217 7.87 0.02 -15.46
C VAL A 217 7.88 1.26 -14.57
N ARG A 218 7.34 1.17 -13.35
CA ARG A 218 7.36 2.28 -12.38
C ARG A 218 8.79 2.72 -12.04
N LEU A 219 9.73 1.77 -11.89
CA LEU A 219 11.16 2.06 -11.66
C LEU A 219 11.80 2.74 -12.88
N ALA A 220 11.52 2.25 -14.09
CA ALA A 220 12.02 2.87 -15.32
C ALA A 220 11.52 4.32 -15.45
N TYR A 221 10.23 4.54 -15.18
CA TYR A 221 9.62 5.86 -15.25
C TYR A 221 10.23 6.84 -14.25
N ILE A 222 10.29 6.52 -12.95
CA ILE A 222 10.87 7.44 -11.96
C ILE A 222 12.38 7.70 -12.21
N SER A 223 13.09 6.73 -12.78
CA SER A 223 14.48 6.93 -13.25
C SER A 223 14.55 7.91 -14.43
N ALA A 224 13.62 7.81 -15.38
CA ALA A 224 13.53 8.73 -16.51
C ALA A 224 13.11 10.14 -16.10
N VAL A 225 12.18 10.27 -15.14
CA VAL A 225 11.80 11.55 -14.52
C VAL A 225 13.03 12.20 -13.88
N ARG A 226 13.81 11.43 -13.11
CA ARG A 226 15.02 11.93 -12.47
C ARG A 226 16.08 12.38 -13.48
N LEU A 227 16.27 11.62 -14.56
CA LEU A 227 17.17 12.03 -15.64
C LEU A 227 16.70 13.33 -16.30
N ALA A 228 15.40 13.45 -16.60
CA ALA A 228 14.84 14.65 -17.20
C ALA A 228 15.02 15.88 -16.31
N GLU A 229 14.83 15.75 -15.00
CA GLU A 229 15.07 16.82 -14.02
C GLU A 229 16.53 17.31 -14.06
N VAL A 230 17.49 16.39 -14.05
CA VAL A 230 18.93 16.72 -14.09
C VAL A 230 19.33 17.38 -15.41
N GLU A 231 18.71 16.98 -16.52
CA GLU A 231 18.96 17.53 -17.85
C GLU A 231 18.15 18.81 -18.15
N GLY A 232 17.24 19.23 -17.26
CA GLY A 232 16.34 20.36 -17.49
C GLY A 232 15.30 20.12 -18.60
N ARG A 233 14.97 18.86 -18.87
CA ARG A 233 13.94 18.44 -19.84
C ARG A 233 12.56 18.33 -19.17
N PRO A 234 11.46 18.39 -19.94
CA PRO A 234 10.13 18.09 -19.41
C PRO A 234 10.03 16.64 -18.90
N GLU A 235 9.11 16.43 -17.96
CA GLU A 235 8.76 15.08 -17.45
C GLU A 235 8.40 14.16 -18.62
N PRO A 236 8.92 12.92 -18.65
CA PRO A 236 8.58 11.97 -19.69
C PRO A 236 7.10 11.56 -19.65
N ASP A 237 6.55 11.22 -20.81
CA ASP A 237 5.22 10.63 -20.91
C ASP A 237 5.22 9.22 -20.29
N ALA A 238 4.32 8.97 -19.33
CA ALA A 238 4.18 7.66 -18.70
C ALA A 238 3.71 6.58 -19.68
N ALA A 239 3.01 6.97 -20.75
CA ALA A 239 2.57 6.06 -21.81
C ALA A 239 3.71 5.61 -22.75
N ALA A 240 4.93 6.13 -22.58
CA ALA A 240 6.10 5.72 -23.37
C ALA A 240 6.42 4.21 -23.22
N ILE A 241 5.98 3.58 -22.13
CA ILE A 241 6.03 2.12 -21.95
C ILE A 241 4.59 1.62 -21.83
N SER A 242 4.09 0.92 -22.85
CA SER A 242 2.75 0.33 -22.84
C SER A 242 2.68 -0.82 -21.84
N VAL A 243 2.06 -0.60 -20.68
CA VAL A 243 1.89 -1.63 -19.65
C VAL A 243 0.98 -2.75 -20.15
N GLU A 244 -0.17 -2.41 -20.75
CA GLU A 244 -1.09 -3.40 -21.34
C GLU A 244 -0.39 -4.27 -22.38
N GLY A 245 0.48 -3.69 -23.22
CA GLY A 245 1.26 -4.45 -24.20
C GLY A 245 2.27 -5.42 -23.57
N LEU A 246 2.71 -5.17 -22.32
CA LEU A 246 3.66 -6.02 -21.60
C LEU A 246 2.98 -7.11 -20.76
N VAL A 247 1.83 -6.79 -20.14
CA VAL A 247 1.19 -7.69 -19.17
C VAL A 247 -0.20 -8.18 -19.56
N GLY A 248 -0.71 -7.75 -20.71
CA GLY A 248 -2.09 -8.00 -21.13
C GLY A 248 -3.11 -7.21 -20.32
N THR A 249 -4.38 -7.65 -20.40
CA THR A 249 -5.49 -7.00 -19.70
C THR A 249 -5.32 -7.03 -18.20
N VAL A 250 -5.50 -5.87 -17.54
CA VAL A 250 -5.56 -5.74 -16.08
C VAL A 250 -7.00 -5.60 -15.57
N LEU A 251 -8.02 -5.72 -16.44
CA LEU A 251 -9.41 -5.43 -16.09
C LEU A 251 -10.17 -6.62 -15.50
N TYR A 252 -9.67 -7.84 -15.72
CA TYR A 252 -10.21 -9.08 -15.17
C TYR A 252 -9.12 -10.14 -15.18
N GLU A 253 -9.27 -11.17 -14.36
CA GLU A 253 -8.38 -12.32 -14.36
C GLU A 253 -8.85 -13.35 -15.39
N PRO A 254 -8.12 -13.63 -16.50
CA PRO A 254 -8.60 -14.55 -17.54
C PRO A 254 -8.82 -15.98 -17.03
N SER A 255 -8.05 -16.39 -16.02
CA SER A 255 -8.15 -17.71 -15.40
C SER A 255 -9.31 -17.83 -14.40
N ASP A 256 -9.78 -16.71 -13.83
CA ASP A 256 -10.85 -16.67 -12.83
C ASP A 256 -11.67 -15.36 -12.92
N PRO A 257 -12.40 -15.09 -14.02
CA PRO A 257 -13.07 -13.79 -14.22
C PRO A 257 -14.12 -13.48 -13.15
N ASP A 258 -14.79 -14.53 -12.65
CA ASP A 258 -15.83 -14.43 -11.63
C ASP A 258 -15.28 -14.54 -10.19
N GLY A 259 -13.96 -14.67 -10.01
CA GLY A 259 -13.31 -14.78 -8.71
C GLY A 259 -13.71 -15.99 -7.86
N LYS A 260 -14.09 -17.11 -8.49
CA LYS A 260 -14.56 -18.34 -7.81
C LYS A 260 -13.49 -18.98 -6.92
N ASN A 261 -12.21 -18.73 -7.18
CA ASN A 261 -11.07 -19.30 -6.46
C ASN A 261 -10.46 -18.32 -5.45
N ARG A 262 -11.23 -17.35 -4.92
CA ARG A 262 -10.72 -16.37 -3.94
C ARG A 262 -10.86 -16.93 -2.52
N ASP A 263 -9.73 -17.31 -1.92
CA ASP A 263 -9.68 -17.66 -0.50
C ASP A 263 -10.06 -16.44 0.35
N GLU A 264 -10.89 -16.67 1.37
CA GLU A 264 -11.54 -15.60 2.15
C GLU A 264 -10.59 -14.87 3.13
N ASP A 265 -9.35 -15.34 3.24
CA ASP A 265 -8.40 -14.96 4.29
C ASP A 265 -7.24 -14.07 3.83
N GLU A 266 -7.08 -13.84 2.52
CA GLU A 266 -6.00 -12.99 2.01
C GLU A 266 -6.19 -11.53 2.27
#